data_AF-A0A535VLB0-F1
#
_entry.id   AF-A0A535VLB0-F1
#
_cell.length_a   1.000
_cell.length_b   1.000
_cell.length_c   1.000
_cell.angle_alpha   90.00
_cell.angle_beta   90.00
_cell.angle_gamma   90.00
#
_symmetry.space_group_name_H-M   'P 1'
#
loop_
_entity.id
_entity.type
_entity.pdbx_description
1 polymer ?
#
loop_
_entity_poly.entity_id
_entity_poly.type
_entity_poly.pdbx_seq_one_letter_code
_entity_poly.pdbx_strand_id
1 'polypeptide(L)'
;MSNMSEHSSSNSREQVAEAYLKALRLIDVRVTPFLGKVTTRVLVQGAAKRVSRTYPFLHFLIKMPYTDVVPAVMQEQLSGVSTVELAAALDALLQECFVGLKELTGDLIAPPIYDEVTRELEQLQ
;
A
#
# COMPACT_ATOMS: atom_id res chain seq x y z
N MET A 1 37.60 19.54 -9.74
CA MET A 1 36.77 19.08 -10.88
C MET A 1 35.36 18.86 -10.35
N SER A 2 34.39 19.32 -11.13
CA SER A 2 32.99 19.54 -10.77
C SER A 2 32.24 18.36 -10.16
N ASN A 3 31.37 18.68 -9.22
CA ASN A 3 30.20 17.90 -8.79
C ASN A 3 29.42 17.37 -10.01
N MET A 4 29.05 16.09 -9.99
CA MET A 4 27.88 15.57 -10.70
C MET A 4 27.41 14.27 -10.03
N SER A 5 26.55 14.45 -9.02
CA SER A 5 25.35 13.64 -8.75
C SER A 5 25.29 12.23 -9.36
N GLU A 6 25.61 11.21 -8.56
CA GLU A 6 25.10 9.85 -8.75
C GLU A 6 23.86 9.56 -7.88
N HIS A 7 23.10 10.60 -7.52
CA HIS A 7 21.81 10.44 -6.84
C HIS A 7 20.66 10.40 -7.85
N SER A 8 20.69 9.47 -8.80
CA SER A 8 19.56 9.22 -9.70
C SER A 8 19.72 7.89 -10.42
N SER A 9 19.30 6.79 -9.81
CA SER A 9 18.52 5.76 -10.51
C SER A 9 18.00 4.71 -9.52
N SER A 10 16.78 4.26 -9.79
CA SER A 10 16.04 3.17 -9.15
C SER A 10 15.35 3.51 -7.82
N ASN A 11 14.02 3.59 -7.89
CA ASN A 11 13.12 3.56 -6.74
C ASN A 11 13.53 2.38 -5.87
N SER A 12 14.15 2.66 -4.72
CA SER A 12 14.61 1.59 -3.84
C SER A 12 13.39 0.82 -3.35
N ARG A 13 13.52 -0.48 -3.09
CA ARG A 13 12.44 -1.28 -2.50
C ARG A 13 11.86 -0.62 -1.23
N GLU A 14 12.70 0.10 -0.51
CA GLU A 14 12.32 0.85 0.68
C GLU A 14 11.43 2.05 0.35
N GLN A 15 11.77 2.84 -0.68
CA GLN A 15 10.94 3.95 -1.15
C GLN A 15 9.58 3.47 -1.65
N VAL A 16 9.54 2.37 -2.40
CA VAL A 16 8.29 1.74 -2.84
C VAL A 16 7.46 1.32 -1.63
N ALA A 17 8.03 0.56 -0.70
CA ALA A 17 7.35 0.15 0.52
C ALA A 17 6.82 1.36 1.32
N GLU A 18 7.62 2.41 1.47
CA GLU A 18 7.22 3.62 2.19
C GLU A 18 6.06 4.35 1.51
N ALA A 19 6.09 4.50 0.18
CA ALA A 19 5.03 5.14 -0.59
C ALA A 19 3.68 4.41 -0.41
N TYR A 20 3.68 3.09 -0.50
CA TYR A 20 2.45 2.31 -0.30
C TYR A 20 1.99 2.29 1.17
N LEU A 21 2.90 2.30 2.15
CA LEU A 21 2.52 2.47 3.56
C LEU A 21 1.88 3.84 3.81
N LYS A 22 2.36 4.90 3.15
CA LYS A 22 1.72 6.23 3.18
C LYS A 22 0.33 6.18 2.56
N ALA A 23 0.16 5.54 1.41
CA ALA A 23 -1.14 5.35 0.77
C ALA A 23 -2.16 4.64 1.68
N LEU A 24 -1.76 3.55 2.35
CA LEU A 24 -2.63 2.83 3.30
C LEU A 24 -3.01 3.70 4.50
N ARG A 25 -2.09 4.53 5.01
CA ARG A 25 -2.38 5.49 6.08
C ARG A 25 -3.31 6.60 5.62
N LEU A 26 -3.18 7.06 4.38
CA LEU A 26 -4.10 8.05 3.81
C LEU A 26 -5.53 7.48 3.73
N ILE A 27 -5.68 6.24 3.25
CA ILE A 27 -6.98 5.55 3.29
C ILE A 27 -7.50 5.52 4.72
N ASP A 28 -6.67 5.19 5.71
CA ASP A 28 -7.09 5.14 7.10
C ASP A 28 -7.62 6.47 7.63
N VAL A 29 -6.87 7.55 7.38
CA VAL A 29 -7.24 8.91 7.77
C VAL A 29 -8.56 9.32 7.11
N ARG A 30 -8.75 8.98 5.84
CA ARG A 30 -9.95 9.36 5.07
C ARG A 30 -11.17 8.51 5.40
N VAL A 31 -10.99 7.22 5.71
CA VAL A 31 -12.08 6.28 6.00
C VAL A 31 -12.51 6.33 7.47
N THR A 32 -11.59 6.62 8.40
CA THR A 32 -11.86 6.65 9.85
C THR A 32 -13.08 7.49 10.25
N PRO A 33 -13.32 8.70 9.72
CA PRO A 33 -14.50 9.50 10.06
C PRO A 33 -15.85 8.84 9.71
N PHE A 34 -15.84 7.92 8.74
CA PHE A 34 -17.07 7.30 8.22
C PHE A 34 -17.29 5.88 8.78
N LEU A 35 -16.21 5.10 8.89
CA LEU A 35 -16.29 3.67 9.22
C LEU A 35 -15.51 3.30 10.50
N GLY A 36 -14.82 4.25 11.13
CA GLY A 36 -14.01 4.03 12.32
C GLY A 36 -12.65 3.35 12.04
N LYS A 37 -11.73 3.47 12.99
CA LYS A 37 -10.31 3.06 12.87
C LYS A 37 -10.08 1.56 12.61
N VAL A 38 -11.03 0.71 12.98
CA VAL A 38 -10.89 -0.74 12.80
C VAL A 38 -11.10 -1.14 11.33
N THR A 39 -11.84 -0.35 10.57
CA THR A 39 -12.28 -0.73 9.23
C THR A 39 -11.12 -0.81 8.25
N THR A 40 -10.17 0.13 8.30
CA THR A 40 -9.00 0.10 7.41
C THR A 40 -8.13 -1.13 7.64
N ARG A 41 -7.96 -1.55 8.90
CA ARG A 41 -7.24 -2.78 9.23
C ARG A 41 -7.91 -4.00 8.60
N VAL A 42 -9.23 -4.11 8.74
CA VAL A 42 -10.00 -5.23 8.17
C VAL A 42 -9.98 -5.19 6.64
N LEU A 43 -10.04 -4.01 6.04
CA LEU A 43 -9.91 -3.82 4.59
C LEU A 43 -8.56 -4.34 4.09
N VAL A 44 -7.45 -3.92 4.71
CA VAL A 44 -6.10 -4.38 4.31
C VAL A 44 -5.93 -5.88 4.53
N GLN A 45 -6.42 -6.43 5.64
CA GLN A 45 -6.36 -7.87 5.90
C GLN A 45 -7.20 -8.68 4.89
N GLY A 46 -8.38 -8.18 4.54
CA GLY A 46 -9.25 -8.78 3.51
C GLY A 46 -8.61 -8.74 2.12
N ALA A 47 -8.04 -7.58 1.75
CA ALA A 47 -7.30 -7.42 0.52
C ALA A 47 -6.09 -8.36 0.46
N ALA A 48 -5.27 -8.40 1.52
CA ALA A 48 -4.12 -9.30 1.64
C ALA A 48 -4.53 -10.77 1.46
N LYS A 49 -5.66 -11.19 2.04
CA LYS A 49 -6.20 -12.55 1.86
C LYS A 49 -6.53 -12.85 0.40
N ARG A 50 -7.08 -11.89 -0.35
CA ARG A 50 -7.41 -12.05 -1.78
C ARG A 50 -6.15 -12.10 -2.64
N VAL A 51 -5.24 -11.14 -2.46
CA VAL A 51 -4.03 -11.04 -3.30
C VAL A 51 -2.96 -12.07 -2.96
N SER A 52 -2.94 -12.62 -1.73
CA SER A 52 -1.91 -13.60 -1.31
C SER A 52 -1.90 -14.90 -2.12
N ARG A 53 -2.95 -15.19 -2.89
CA ARG A 53 -2.96 -16.31 -3.84
C ARG A 53 -2.01 -16.06 -5.03
N THR A 54 -1.88 -14.80 -5.44
CA THR A 54 -1.04 -14.37 -6.56
C THR A 54 0.31 -13.85 -6.07
N TYR A 55 0.33 -13.18 -4.91
CA TYR A 55 1.51 -12.60 -4.28
C TYR A 55 1.69 -13.17 -2.86
N PRO A 56 2.20 -14.40 -2.70
CA PRO A 56 2.28 -15.09 -1.40
C PRO A 56 3.07 -14.31 -0.34
N PHE A 57 4.04 -13.51 -0.76
CA PHE A 57 4.85 -12.67 0.13
C PHE A 57 4.05 -11.58 0.86
N LEU A 58 2.83 -11.24 0.41
CA LEU A 58 1.94 -10.32 1.14
C LEU A 58 1.11 -11.01 2.23
N HIS A 59 1.21 -12.33 2.38
CA HIS A 59 0.41 -13.09 3.36
C HIS A 59 0.60 -12.60 4.81
N PHE A 60 1.76 -12.05 5.16
CA PHE A 60 2.02 -11.55 6.51
C PHE A 60 1.02 -10.46 6.92
N LEU A 61 0.51 -9.65 5.98
CA LEU A 61 -0.49 -8.61 6.22
C LEU A 61 -1.85 -9.14 6.68
N ILE A 62 -2.11 -10.44 6.54
CA ILE A 62 -3.33 -11.08 7.09
C ILE A 62 -3.24 -11.13 8.62
N LYS A 63 -2.04 -11.35 9.17
CA LYS A 63 -1.81 -11.53 10.61
C LYS A 63 -1.24 -10.28 11.27
N MET A 64 -0.47 -9.49 10.54
CA MET A 64 0.16 -8.26 10.99
C MET A 64 -0.63 -7.03 10.52
N PRO A 65 -1.03 -6.12 11.42
CA PRO A 65 -1.64 -4.85 11.03
C PRO A 65 -0.67 -4.02 10.19
N TYR A 66 -1.14 -3.36 9.13
CA TYR A 66 -0.31 -2.46 8.32
C TYR A 66 0.28 -1.30 9.13
N THR A 67 -0.33 -0.93 10.26
CA THR A 67 0.20 0.08 11.20
C THR A 67 1.50 -0.35 11.87
N ASP A 68 1.70 -1.66 12.00
CA ASP A 68 2.89 -2.26 12.62
C ASP A 68 3.97 -2.56 11.55
N VAL A 69 3.63 -2.36 10.28
CA VAL A 69 4.55 -2.54 9.17
C VAL A 69 5.38 -1.28 9.00
N VAL A 70 6.66 -1.43 9.33
CA VAL A 70 7.70 -0.43 9.07
C VAL A 70 8.53 -0.86 7.86
N PRO A 71 9.26 0.05 7.19
CA PRO A 71 10.10 -0.31 6.04
C PRO A 71 11.04 -1.49 6.30
N ALA A 72 11.62 -1.59 7.50
CA ALA A 72 12.47 -2.71 7.90
C ALA A 72 11.74 -4.07 7.89
N VAL A 73 10.49 -4.12 8.36
CA VAL A 73 9.67 -5.35 8.31
C VAL A 73 9.38 -5.75 6.87
N MET A 74 9.08 -4.78 6.00
CA MET A 74 8.92 -5.07 4.57
C MET A 74 10.21 -5.60 3.94
N GLN A 75 11.39 -5.09 4.31
CA GLN A 75 12.64 -5.62 3.77
C GLN A 75 12.87 -7.08 4.17
N GLU A 76 12.60 -7.42 5.43
CA GLU A 76 12.74 -8.78 5.94
C GLU A 76 11.74 -9.75 5.28
N GLN A 77 10.45 -9.41 5.35
CA GLN A 77 9.36 -10.26 4.85
C GLN A 77 9.37 -10.41 3.32
N LEU A 78 9.91 -9.41 2.61
CA LEU A 78 9.89 -9.36 1.15
C LEU A 78 11.28 -9.58 0.55
N SER A 79 12.23 -10.12 1.33
CA SER A 79 13.57 -10.42 0.84
C SER A 79 13.50 -11.32 -0.41
N GLY A 80 14.22 -10.93 -1.47
CA GLY A 80 14.21 -11.66 -2.75
C GLY A 80 13.14 -11.23 -3.77
N VAL A 81 12.17 -10.38 -3.41
CA VAL A 81 11.18 -9.82 -4.35
C VAL A 81 11.77 -8.66 -5.17
N SER A 82 11.55 -8.61 -6.48
CA SER A 82 12.03 -7.46 -7.27
C SER A 82 11.23 -6.18 -6.93
N THR A 83 11.80 -4.99 -7.15
CA THR A 83 11.06 -3.72 -6.96
C THR A 83 9.78 -3.68 -7.80
N VAL A 84 9.82 -4.19 -9.04
CA VAL A 84 8.69 -4.21 -9.97
C VAL A 84 7.58 -5.13 -9.46
N GLU A 85 7.94 -6.33 -9.02
CA GLU A 85 6.98 -7.29 -8.45
C GLU A 85 6.38 -6.78 -7.15
N LEU A 86 7.18 -6.11 -6.32
CA LEU A 86 6.73 -5.46 -5.09
C LEU A 86 5.69 -4.37 -5.39
N ALA A 87 5.98 -3.48 -6.35
CA ALA A 87 5.05 -2.43 -6.74
C ALA A 87 3.74 -3.01 -7.29
N ALA A 88 3.81 -4.01 -8.18
CA ALA A 88 2.62 -4.67 -8.73
C ALA A 88 1.76 -5.34 -7.65
N ALA A 89 2.38 -5.96 -6.66
CA ALA A 89 1.67 -6.61 -5.56
C ALA A 89 1.02 -5.61 -4.60
N LEU A 90 1.71 -4.52 -4.28
CA LEU A 90 1.18 -3.46 -3.42
C LEU A 90 0.09 -2.65 -4.12
N ASP A 91 0.18 -2.46 -5.45
CA ASP A 91 -0.90 -1.89 -6.26
C ASP A 91 -2.13 -2.81 -6.24
N ALA A 92 -1.96 -4.12 -6.48
CA ALA A 92 -3.06 -5.07 -6.40
C ALA A 92 -3.71 -5.09 -5.00
N LEU A 93 -2.91 -5.01 -3.94
CA LEU A 93 -3.41 -4.90 -2.57
C LEU A 93 -4.28 -3.65 -2.40
N LEU A 94 -3.82 -2.52 -2.94
CA LEU A 94 -4.51 -1.24 -2.85
C LEU A 94 -5.84 -1.24 -3.63
N GLN A 95 -5.84 -1.80 -4.85
CA GLN A 95 -7.05 -1.99 -5.64
C GLN A 95 -8.09 -2.82 -4.88
N GLU A 96 -7.66 -3.91 -4.23
CA GLU A 96 -8.54 -4.75 -3.42
C GLU A 96 -9.06 -4.07 -2.15
N CYS A 97 -8.30 -3.11 -1.58
CA CYS A 97 -8.79 -2.23 -0.53
C CYS A 97 -9.91 -1.32 -1.05
N PHE A 98 -9.76 -0.76 -2.26
CA PHE A 98 -10.77 0.10 -2.87
C PHE A 98 -12.03 -0.65 -3.29
N VAL A 99 -11.90 -1.89 -3.78
CA VAL A 99 -13.05 -2.78 -4.01
C VAL A 99 -13.81 -2.98 -2.71
N GLY A 100 -13.12 -3.35 -1.62
CA GLY A 100 -13.76 -3.52 -0.31
C GLY A 100 -14.39 -2.24 0.23
N LEU A 101 -13.73 -1.10 0.03
CA LEU A 101 -14.29 0.20 0.44
C LEU A 101 -15.56 0.52 -0.35
N LYS A 102 -15.55 0.32 -1.68
CA LYS A 102 -16.71 0.50 -2.54
C LYS A 102 -17.87 -0.42 -2.15
N GLU A 103 -17.60 -1.67 -1.78
CA GLU A 103 -18.61 -2.59 -1.25
C GLU A 103 -19.26 -2.07 0.05
N LEU A 104 -18.48 -1.43 0.92
CA LEU A 104 -18.96 -0.91 2.21
C LEU A 104 -19.66 0.45 2.09
N THR A 105 -19.22 1.30 1.15
CA THR A 105 -19.65 2.72 1.10
C THR A 105 -20.37 3.10 -0.18
N GLY A 106 -20.44 2.20 -1.17
CA GLY A 106 -20.80 2.59 -2.54
C GLY A 106 -19.84 3.66 -3.08
N ASP A 107 -20.35 4.51 -3.98
CA ASP A 107 -19.58 5.58 -4.61
C ASP A 107 -19.46 6.86 -3.75
N LEU A 108 -19.93 6.84 -2.50
CA LEU A 108 -19.93 8.02 -1.61
C LEU A 108 -18.53 8.48 -1.22
N ILE A 109 -17.57 7.55 -1.11
CA ILE A 109 -16.25 7.82 -0.52
C ILE A 109 -15.10 7.17 -1.31
N ALA A 110 -15.32 5.97 -1.88
CA ALA A 110 -14.26 5.24 -2.56
C ALA A 110 -13.65 5.98 -3.77
N PRO A 111 -14.42 6.57 -4.72
CA PRO A 111 -13.83 7.24 -5.88
C PRO A 111 -12.97 8.47 -5.53
N PRO A 112 -13.41 9.40 -4.65
CA PRO A 112 -12.57 10.54 -4.25
C PRO A 112 -11.25 10.12 -3.57
N ILE A 113 -11.28 9.08 -2.72
CA ILE A 113 -10.07 8.59 -2.05
C ILE A 113 -9.15 7.90 -3.06
N TYR A 114 -9.71 7.15 -4.01
CA TYR A 114 -8.95 6.51 -5.08
C TYR A 114 -8.11 7.52 -5.86
N ASP A 115 -8.73 8.61 -6.30
CA ASP A 115 -8.05 9.66 -7.06
C ASP A 115 -6.97 10.34 -6.23
N GLU A 116 -7.21 10.57 -4.93
CA GLU A 116 -6.23 11.17 -4.03
C GLU A 116 -5.00 10.27 -3.83
N VAL A 117 -5.23 8.99 -3.54
CA VAL A 117 -4.16 8.02 -3.33
C VAL A 117 -3.35 7.79 -4.61
N THR A 118 -4.02 7.70 -5.76
CA THR A 118 -3.34 7.52 -7.05
C THR A 118 -2.42 8.71 -7.35
N ARG A 119 -2.90 9.94 -7.12
CA ARG A 119 -2.07 11.15 -7.27
C ARG A 119 -0.88 11.19 -6.32
N GLU A 120 -1.05 10.77 -5.05
CA GLU A 120 0.08 10.70 -4.13
C GLU A 120 1.12 9.66 -4.56
N LEU A 121 0.68 8.49 -5.05
CA LEU A 121 1.59 7.47 -5.55
C LEU A 121 2.36 7.93 -6.79
N GLU A 122 1.71 8.62 -7.72
CA GLU A 122 2.36 9.21 -8.90
C GLU A 122 3.42 10.26 -8.54
N GLN A 123 3.25 10.98 -7.42
CA GLN A 123 4.24 11.97 -6.95
C GLN A 123 5.43 11.33 -6.22
N LEU A 124 5.29 10.08 -5.77
CA LEU A 124 6.27 9.35 -4.98
C LEU A 124 7.07 8.32 -5.81
N GLN A 125 6.70 8.10 -7.08
CA GLN A 125 7.33 7.19 -8.03
C GLN A 125 8.24 7.90 -9.04
#